data_AF-A0A2V7S9H0-F1
#
_entry.id   AF-A0A2V7S9H0-F1
#
_cell.length_a   1.000
_cell.length_b   1.000
_cell.length_c   1.000
_cell.angle_alpha   90.00
_cell.angle_beta   90.00
_cell.angle_gamma   90.00
#
_symmetry.space_group_name_H-M   'P 1'
#
loop_
_entity.id
_entity.type
_entity.pdbx_description
1 polymer ?
#
loop_
_entity_poly.entity_id
_entity_poly.type
_entity_poly.pdbx_seq_one_letter_code
_entity_poly.pdbx_strand_id
1 'polypeptide(L)' 'MVPRHARFDGGLTFASVSSDPTHSCGVTTGGAAYCWGDNSEGELGNGTHTSSTTPVVVW' A
#
# COMPACT_ATOMS: atom_id res chain seq x y z
N MET A 1 8.89 -31.82 3.56
CA MET A 1 8.46 -30.49 4.02
C MET A 1 8.47 -29.54 2.81
N VAL A 2 7.30 -29.20 2.29
CA VAL A 2 7.04 -28.24 1.19
C VAL A 2 5.82 -27.43 1.67
N PRO A 3 5.68 -26.11 1.46
CA PRO A 3 6.42 -25.25 0.53
C PRO A 3 7.21 -24.14 1.24
N ARG A 4 8.39 -23.82 0.69
CA ARG A 4 9.08 -22.57 1.02
C ARG A 4 8.34 -21.53 0.20
N HIS A 5 7.66 -20.60 0.89
CA HIS A 5 6.90 -19.50 0.31
C HIS A 5 7.37 -19.13 -1.09
N ALA A 6 6.46 -19.26 -2.07
CA ALA A 6 6.63 -18.59 -3.36
C ALA A 6 6.91 -17.12 -3.03
N ARG A 7 8.17 -16.72 -3.17
CA ARG A 7 8.58 -15.34 -3.03
C ARG A 7 7.85 -14.64 -4.17
N PHE A 8 6.85 -13.82 -3.84
CA PHE A 8 6.28 -12.91 -4.81
C PHE A 8 7.35 -11.87 -5.12
N ASP A 9 8.06 -12.12 -6.21
CA ASP A 9 8.92 -11.19 -6.90
C ASP A 9 8.12 -9.89 -7.15
N GLY A 10 8.44 -8.82 -6.41
CA GLY A 10 7.78 -7.51 -6.54
C GLY A 10 6.45 -7.29 -5.78
N GLY A 11 5.96 -8.27 -5.00
CA GLY A 11 4.68 -8.16 -4.29
C GLY A 11 4.82 -7.55 -2.89
N LEU A 12 4.33 -6.32 -2.69
CA LEU A 12 4.23 -5.72 -1.37
C LEU A 12 3.43 -6.66 -0.44
N THR A 13 4.09 -7.13 0.62
CA THR A 13 3.46 -7.97 1.64
C THR A 13 3.08 -7.08 2.82
N PHE A 14 1.78 -6.87 3.03
CA PHE A 14 1.25 -6.04 4.10
C PHE A 14 1.11 -6.83 5.40
N ALA A 15 1.65 -6.27 6.49
CA ALA A 15 1.42 -6.75 7.84
C ALA A 15 0.06 -6.28 8.38
N SER A 16 -0.40 -5.11 7.93
CA SER A 16 -1.72 -4.55 8.24
C SER A 16 -2.21 -3.69 7.06
N VAL A 17 -3.53 -3.66 6.88
CA VAL A 17 -4.23 -2.83 5.89
C VAL A 17 -5.47 -2.22 6.54
N SER A 18 -5.68 -0.93 6.32
CA SER A 18 -6.94 -0.22 6.57
C SER A 18 -7.57 0.12 5.23
N SER A 19 -8.88 -0.01 5.13
CA SER A 19 -9.63 0.19 3.89
C SER A 19 -10.82 1.10 4.15
N ASP A 20 -10.88 2.16 3.37
CA ASP A 20 -11.97 3.13 3.33
C ASP A 20 -12.70 3.00 1.98
N PRO A 21 -13.89 3.62 1.81
CA PRO A 21 -14.67 3.46 0.58
C PRO A 21 -13.95 3.95 -0.69
N THR A 22 -13.02 4.90 -0.54
CA THR A 22 -12.35 5.58 -1.66
C THR A 22 -10.85 5.30 -1.72
N HIS A 23 -10.22 5.00 -0.59
CA HIS A 23 -8.77 4.75 -0.50
C HIS A 23 -8.46 3.64 0.49
N SER A 24 -7.23 3.15 0.47
CA SER A 24 -6.74 2.09 1.35
C SER A 24 -5.28 2.33 1.64
N CYS A 25 -4.87 2.03 2.86
CA CYS A 25 -3.49 2.18 3.30
C CYS A 25 -3.03 0.93 4.03
N GLY A 26 -1.76 0.56 3.89
CA GLY A 26 -1.20 -0.59 4.56
C GLY A 26 0.26 -0.41 4.90
N VAL A 27 0.70 -1.10 5.94
CA VAL A 27 2.10 -1.15 6.35
C VAL A 27 2.66 -2.50 5.94
N THR A 28 3.77 -2.48 5.20
CA THR A 28 4.47 -3.69 4.79
C THR A 28 5.14 -4.37 5.97
N THR A 29 5.44 -5.66 5.82
CA THR A 29 6.27 -6.41 6.77
C THR A 29 7.69 -5.82 6.93
N GLY A 30 8.14 -4.99 5.98
CA GLY A 30 9.37 -4.21 6.06
C GLY A 30 9.23 -2.86 6.78
N GLY A 31 8.04 -2.52 7.29
CA GLY A 31 7.78 -1.27 8.03
C GLY A 31 7.48 -0.04 7.17
N ALA A 32 7.52 -0.16 5.84
CA ALA A 32 7.15 0.93 4.93
C ALA A 32 5.63 1.01 4.76
N ALA A 33 5.07 2.22 4.82
CA ALA A 33 3.66 2.51 4.61
C ALA A 33 3.37 2.83 3.14
N TYR A 34 2.26 2.30 2.64
CA TYR A 34 1.76 2.58 1.29
C TYR A 34 0.27 2.86 1.33
N CYS A 35 -0.18 3.77 0.48
CA CYS A 35 -1.60 4.05 0.27
C CYS A 35 -1.94 3.94 -1.22
N TRP A 36 -3.20 3.63 -1.53
CA TRP A 36 -3.75 3.61 -2.89
C TRP A 36 -5.24 3.95 -2.87
N GLY A 37 -5.78 4.33 -4.02
CA GLY A 37 -7.15 4.77 -4.23
C GLY A 37 -7.23 6.27 -4.52
N ASP A 38 -8.29 6.90 -4.03
CA ASP A 38 -8.50 8.32 -4.15
C ASP A 38 -7.43 9.12 -3.39
N ASN A 39 -7.12 10.30 -3.92
CA ASN A 39 -6.15 11.21 -3.35
C ASN A 39 -6.59 12.67 -3.53
N SER A 40 -7.89 12.94 -3.67
CA SER A 40 -8.38 14.28 -3.98
C SER A 40 -8.02 15.29 -2.88
N GLU A 41 -7.90 14.80 -1.65
CA GLU A 41 -7.60 15.57 -0.43
C GLU A 41 -6.18 15.27 0.12
N GLY A 42 -5.36 14.49 -0.60
CA GLY A 42 -4.01 14.12 -0.17
C GLY A 42 -3.93 12.87 0.70
N GLU A 43 -4.95 12.01 0.66
CA GLU A 43 -5.07 10.79 1.47
C GLU A 43 -3.89 9.82 1.31
N LEU A 44 -3.21 9.85 0.16
CA LEU A 44 -2.08 8.96 -0.10
C LEU A 44 -0.79 9.39 0.59
N GLY A 45 -0.72 10.61 1.13
CA GLY A 45 0.44 11.10 1.89
C GLY A 45 1.74 11.12 1.07
N ASN A 46 1.65 11.26 -0.25
CA ASN A 46 2.80 11.32 -1.16
C ASN A 46 3.11 12.75 -1.67
N GLY A 47 2.51 13.77 -1.05
CA GLY A 47 2.67 15.17 -1.45
C GLY A 47 1.97 15.56 -2.76
N THR A 48 1.11 14.69 -3.30
CA THR A 48 0.29 14.97 -4.48
C THR A 48 -1.19 14.85 -4.13
N HIS A 49 -2.06 15.38 -4.99
CA HIS A 49 -3.50 15.09 -4.97
C HIS A 49 -3.93 14.23 -6.17
N THR A 50 -3.02 13.37 -6.66
CA THR A 50 -3.29 12.50 -7.80
C THR A 50 -3.65 11.10 -7.29
N SER A 51 -4.87 10.64 -7.61
CA SER A 51 -5.34 9.31 -7.25
C SER A 51 -4.50 8.22 -7.92
N SER A 52 -4.30 7.11 -7.23
CA SER A 52 -3.43 6.01 -7.70
C SER A 52 -4.06 4.66 -7.41
N THR A 53 -4.29 3.84 -8.43
CA THR A 53 -4.83 2.49 -8.25
C THR A 53 -3.77 1.47 -7.81
N THR A 54 -2.50 1.88 -7.74
CA THR A 54 -1.39 1.08 -7.21
C THR A 54 -0.83 1.69 -5.93
N PRO A 55 -0.34 0.88 -4.97
CA PRO A 55 0.26 1.38 -3.74
C PRO A 55 1.42 2.35 -4.02
N VAL A 56 1.30 3.57 -3.51
CA VAL A 56 2.36 4.58 -3.49
C VAL A 56 2.91 4.72 -2.09
N VAL A 57 4.20 5.02 -1.97
CA VAL A 57 4.85 5.20 -0.67
C VAL A 57 4.37 6.50 -0.02
N VAL A 58 4.15 6.43 1.29
CA VAL A 58 3.86 7.59 2.16
C VAL A 58 5.18 8.19 2.64
N TRP A 59 5.32 9.52 2.62
CA TRP A 59 6.58 10.25 2.93
C TRP A 59 6.51 11.02 4.24
#